data_AF-A0A5J4XMN6-F1
#
_entry.id   AF-A0A5J4XMN6-F1
#
_cell.length_a   1.000
_cell.length_b   1.000
_cell.length_c   1.000
_cell.angle_alpha   90.00
_cell.angle_beta   90.00
_cell.angle_gamma   90.00
#
_symmetry.space_group_name_H-M   'P 1'
#
loop_
_entity.id
_entity.type
_entity.pdbx_description
1 polymer ?
#
loop_
_entity_poly.entity_id
_entity_poly.type
_entity_poly.pdbx_seq_one_letter_code
_entity_poly.pdbx_strand_id
1 'polypeptide(L)'
;MALAAAASASAHSMTWQSLGAAPAELTLDFTLPTGQSFRWRQTGQAEFTGVVDNRVVKVQQTPSDVRYQVIARGDNAASSEDAAVLRNYFNLQACLEELSQEWSSRDARYKSIHSYFPGARVLRQDPVECLFEFICSSNNHISRIHGMVERLCRDYGTPILHASTSQASTAAAAVGGKDTVAAAEEEQKAVPDLAFYSFPTLEQLSAASEAALRAEGFGYRAKFITGTVQALLAKPGGGKQWLYSLRNVPYKEASEALCELPGIGPKVAACICLFALDKHEAIPVDTHVWQLAVRYYTPQLKGKTMNKKIMVAVEDAFIERFGPWAGWAHNTLFISELATQRERLPEQLRPGGKSKASKSRKAAKGDTEEVSDQSEMMKVEQAAVQKRTLNMDIDTVDDSTESRPIQRARRGAKHKQTKVQGAGNNGNTNGQSDAVVAEEPGVSKKAKSQKPTSKAKSKQTAGKVNSSDAAGAQSDICTRSSSLAVAADAAIDQALQDASIRL
;
A
#
# COMPACT_ATOMS: atom_id res chain seq x y z
N MET A 1 -48.32 -2.93 9.91
CA MET A 1 -47.30 -2.59 10.94
C MET A 1 -45.86 -2.83 10.50
N ALA A 2 -45.56 -3.52 9.39
CA ALA A 2 -44.18 -3.72 8.90
C ALA A 2 -43.62 -2.58 7.99
N LEU A 3 -44.41 -1.56 7.69
CA LEU A 3 -44.01 -0.42 6.84
C LEU A 3 -43.60 0.84 7.62
N ALA A 4 -43.70 0.81 8.96
CA ALA A 4 -43.31 1.93 9.82
C ALA A 4 -41.93 1.75 10.49
N ALA A 5 -41.27 0.59 10.31
CA ALA A 5 -39.97 0.30 10.89
C ALA A 5 -38.78 0.71 10.00
N ALA A 6 -39.02 1.12 8.75
CA ALA A 6 -37.99 1.59 7.81
C ALA A 6 -37.69 3.10 7.89
N ALA A 7 -38.40 3.84 8.75
CA ALA A 7 -38.28 5.30 8.87
C ALA A 7 -37.37 5.75 10.04
N SER A 8 -36.50 4.87 10.56
CA SER A 8 -35.51 5.22 11.60
C SER A 8 -34.06 5.12 11.08
N ALA A 9 -33.83 5.24 9.78
CA ALA A 9 -32.50 5.25 9.19
C ALA A 9 -31.86 6.65 9.24
N SER A 10 -30.85 6.79 10.10
CA SER A 10 -29.76 7.78 10.07
C SER A 10 -30.16 9.24 9.82
N ALA A 11 -30.34 10.01 10.90
CA ALA A 11 -30.22 11.46 10.84
C ALA A 11 -28.87 11.83 10.22
N HIS A 12 -28.90 12.32 8.98
CA HIS A 12 -27.71 12.81 8.30
C HIS A 12 -27.25 14.03 9.08
N SER A 13 -26.08 13.95 9.74
CA SER A 13 -25.47 15.14 10.30
C SER A 13 -25.03 16.00 9.12
N MET A 14 -25.81 17.04 8.83
CA MET A 14 -25.50 18.00 7.78
C MET A 14 -24.42 19.01 8.19
N THR A 15 -23.86 18.82 9.38
CA THR A 15 -22.93 19.76 10.00
C THR A 15 -21.50 19.28 9.83
N TRP A 16 -20.66 20.17 9.29
CA TRP A 16 -19.21 19.95 9.26
C TRP A 16 -18.64 19.85 10.68
N GLN A 17 -17.85 18.82 10.91
CA GLN A 17 -17.13 18.58 12.16
C GLN A 17 -15.63 18.76 11.96
N SER A 18 -14.92 19.21 12.98
CA SER A 18 -13.46 19.38 12.95
C SER A 18 -12.75 18.04 13.14
N LEU A 19 -11.69 17.76 12.36
CA LEU A 19 -10.73 16.69 12.68
C LEU A 19 -9.63 17.18 13.63
N GLY A 20 -9.48 18.49 13.81
CA GLY A 20 -8.42 19.10 14.62
C GLY A 20 -7.04 18.89 14.00
N ALA A 21 -6.95 19.02 12.67
CA ALA A 21 -5.73 18.73 11.92
C ALA A 21 -5.28 19.97 11.14
N ALA A 22 -4.30 20.68 11.68
CA ALA A 22 -3.69 21.84 11.03
C ALA A 22 -2.98 21.44 9.70
N PRO A 23 -2.73 22.37 8.77
CA PRO A 23 -2.07 22.05 7.49
C PRO A 23 -0.69 21.40 7.60
N ALA A 24 0.05 21.66 8.69
CA ALA A 24 1.32 20.98 8.98
C ALA A 24 1.14 19.48 9.28
N GLU A 25 -0.02 19.11 9.84
CA GLU A 25 -0.37 17.75 10.22
C GLU A 25 -1.12 17.02 9.10
N LEU A 26 -2.03 17.67 8.37
CA LEU A 26 -2.77 17.04 7.28
C LEU A 26 -3.11 18.05 6.18
N THR A 27 -2.63 17.76 4.97
CA THR A 27 -3.08 18.43 3.75
C THR A 27 -3.68 17.42 2.78
N LEU A 28 -4.96 17.60 2.43
CA LEU A 28 -5.72 16.65 1.63
C LEU A 28 -5.08 16.40 0.25
N ASP A 29 -4.62 17.45 -0.43
CA ASP A 29 -4.01 17.36 -1.78
C ASP A 29 -2.68 16.61 -1.80
N PHE A 30 -1.98 16.53 -0.66
CA PHE A 30 -0.71 15.78 -0.53
C PHE A 30 -0.90 14.43 0.14
N THR A 31 -2.15 14.04 0.41
CA THR A 31 -2.47 12.77 1.07
C THR A 31 -3.36 11.91 0.17
N LEU A 32 -4.49 12.43 -0.29
CA LEU A 32 -5.52 11.63 -0.98
C LEU A 32 -5.16 11.28 -2.43
N PRO A 33 -4.82 12.23 -3.34
CA PRO A 33 -4.55 11.92 -4.74
C PRO A 33 -3.08 11.52 -5.00
N THR A 34 -2.42 10.87 -4.03
CA THR A 34 -0.98 10.57 -4.10
C THR A 34 -0.64 9.11 -4.41
N GLY A 35 -1.66 8.27 -4.66
CA GLY A 35 -1.50 6.85 -4.97
C GLY A 35 -1.38 5.94 -3.74
N GLN A 36 -1.73 6.46 -2.56
CA GLN A 36 -1.86 5.68 -1.33
C GLN A 36 -3.21 4.95 -1.26
N SER A 37 -4.30 5.66 -1.57
CA SER A 37 -5.67 5.15 -1.65
C SER A 37 -6.26 5.51 -3.01
N PHE A 38 -7.23 4.71 -3.48
CA PHE A 38 -7.92 4.94 -4.75
C PHE A 38 -9.44 5.11 -4.58
N ARG A 39 -9.91 5.40 -3.37
CA ARG A 39 -11.34 5.57 -3.00
C ARG A 39 -11.79 7.02 -2.83
N TRP A 40 -10.95 8.00 -3.12
CA TRP A 40 -11.25 9.42 -2.93
C TRP A 40 -11.44 10.15 -4.26
N ARG A 41 -12.58 10.83 -4.38
CA ARG A 41 -12.92 11.68 -5.53
C ARG A 41 -12.88 13.14 -5.10
N GLN A 42 -12.25 14.01 -5.89
CA GLN A 42 -12.35 15.45 -5.66
C GLN A 42 -13.74 15.93 -6.07
N THR A 43 -14.54 16.39 -5.10
CA THR A 43 -15.96 16.77 -5.30
C THR A 43 -16.19 18.28 -5.22
N GLY A 44 -15.18 19.05 -4.84
CA GLY A 44 -15.24 20.50 -4.80
C GLY A 44 -13.85 21.12 -4.67
N GLN A 45 -13.80 22.45 -4.50
CA GLN A 45 -12.55 23.13 -4.19
C GLN A 45 -12.08 22.73 -2.80
N ALA A 46 -10.88 22.12 -2.75
CA ALA A 46 -10.29 21.57 -1.53
C ALA A 46 -11.20 20.58 -0.77
N GLU A 47 -12.11 19.92 -1.49
CA GLU A 47 -13.08 18.97 -0.95
C GLU A 47 -12.94 17.62 -1.66
N PHE A 48 -12.93 16.54 -0.87
CA PHE A 48 -12.92 15.17 -1.36
C PHE A 48 -14.07 14.38 -0.73
N THR A 49 -14.63 13.46 -1.49
CA THR A 49 -15.59 12.47 -1.01
C THR A 49 -15.06 11.07 -1.26
N GLY A 50 -15.13 10.21 -0.26
CA GLY A 50 -14.67 8.83 -0.34
C GLY A 50 -15.39 7.92 0.63
N VAL A 51 -14.96 6.65 0.68
CA VAL A 51 -15.49 5.65 1.60
C VAL A 51 -14.40 5.25 2.58
N VAL A 52 -14.70 5.32 3.88
CA VAL A 52 -13.80 4.88 4.96
C VAL A 52 -14.61 4.02 5.91
N ASP A 53 -14.24 2.75 6.07
CA ASP A 53 -14.87 1.82 7.01
C ASP A 53 -16.41 1.87 6.96
N ASN A 54 -16.96 1.59 5.77
CA ASN A 54 -18.39 1.66 5.45
C ASN A 54 -19.07 3.03 5.65
N ARG A 55 -18.32 4.13 5.74
CA ARG A 55 -18.87 5.49 5.83
C ARG A 55 -18.57 6.24 4.55
N VAL A 56 -19.58 6.85 3.93
CA VAL A 56 -19.36 7.84 2.86
C VAL A 56 -19.06 9.17 3.53
N VAL A 57 -17.85 9.67 3.34
CA VAL A 57 -17.33 10.82 4.07
C VAL A 57 -16.90 11.89 3.08
N LYS A 58 -17.39 13.11 3.32
CA LYS A 58 -16.83 14.33 2.74
C LYS A 58 -15.77 14.88 3.67
N VAL A 59 -14.65 15.30 3.13
CA VAL A 59 -13.61 16.04 3.85
C VAL A 59 -13.30 17.33 3.12
N GLN A 60 -13.07 18.41 3.87
CA GLN A 60 -12.78 19.74 3.33
C GLN A 60 -11.58 20.35 4.05
N GLN A 61 -10.61 20.82 3.27
CA GLN A 61 -9.48 21.59 3.79
C GLN A 61 -9.93 23.02 4.10
N THR A 62 -9.51 23.53 5.26
CA THR A 62 -9.61 24.95 5.63
C THR A 62 -8.20 25.50 5.92
N PRO A 63 -8.04 26.83 6.04
CA PRO A 63 -6.73 27.43 6.33
C PRO A 63 -6.05 26.95 7.62
N SER A 64 -6.81 26.41 8.58
CA SER A 64 -6.32 26.04 9.91
C SER A 64 -6.68 24.63 10.35
N ASP A 65 -7.46 23.89 9.55
CA ASP A 65 -8.07 22.62 9.96
C ASP A 65 -8.50 21.79 8.74
N VAL A 66 -8.77 20.51 8.95
CA VAL A 66 -9.55 19.66 8.04
C VAL A 66 -10.87 19.34 8.70
N ARG A 67 -11.97 19.59 7.99
CA ARG A 67 -13.31 19.25 8.46
C ARG A 67 -13.84 18.03 7.73
N TYR A 68 -14.76 17.31 8.36
CA TYR A 68 -15.42 16.16 7.79
C TYR A 68 -16.93 16.19 7.98
N GLN A 69 -17.63 15.44 7.13
CA GLN A 69 -19.06 15.19 7.23
C GLN A 69 -19.31 13.75 6.77
N VAL A 70 -19.98 12.95 7.59
CA VAL A 70 -20.43 11.60 7.20
C VAL A 70 -21.82 11.71 6.60
N ILE A 71 -21.93 11.49 5.29
CA ILE A 71 -23.16 11.70 4.53
C ILE A 71 -23.98 10.42 4.36
N ALA A 72 -23.38 9.24 4.50
CA ALA A 72 -24.08 7.96 4.53
C ALA A 72 -23.24 6.90 5.27
N ARG A 73 -23.90 5.86 5.78
CA ARG A 73 -23.26 4.74 6.49
C ARG A 73 -23.87 3.43 6.00
N GLY A 74 -23.01 2.46 5.74
CA GLY A 74 -23.39 1.08 5.45
C GLY A 74 -23.56 0.28 6.74
N ASP A 75 -23.67 -1.04 6.58
CA ASP A 75 -23.88 -1.96 7.69
C ASP A 75 -22.74 -1.87 8.73
N ASN A 76 -23.13 -1.96 10.00
CA ASN A 76 -22.25 -1.95 11.18
C ASN A 76 -21.45 -0.66 11.42
N ALA A 77 -21.69 0.42 10.68
CA ALA A 77 -21.02 1.71 10.92
C ALA A 77 -21.83 2.60 11.90
N ALA A 78 -21.40 2.65 13.16
CA ALA A 78 -22.03 3.50 14.17
C ALA A 78 -21.58 4.98 14.07
N SER A 79 -22.51 5.92 14.23
CA SER A 79 -22.22 7.35 14.18
C SER A 79 -21.36 7.86 15.33
N SER A 80 -21.43 7.20 16.50
CA SER A 80 -20.62 7.53 17.68
C SER A 80 -19.12 7.33 17.46
N GLU A 81 -18.73 6.59 16.43
CA GLU A 81 -17.34 6.23 16.15
C GLU A 81 -16.71 7.05 15.02
N ASP A 82 -17.50 7.87 14.30
CA ASP A 82 -17.04 8.53 13.07
C ASP A 82 -15.73 9.30 13.26
N ALA A 83 -15.63 10.08 14.34
CA ALA A 83 -14.43 10.85 14.66
C ALA A 83 -13.21 9.93 14.90
N ALA A 84 -13.40 8.85 15.66
CA ALA A 84 -12.32 7.91 15.99
C ALA A 84 -11.84 7.16 14.74
N VAL A 85 -12.78 6.68 13.92
CA VAL A 85 -12.49 6.00 12.65
C VAL A 85 -11.70 6.91 11.71
N LEU A 86 -12.12 8.17 11.54
CA LEU A 86 -11.43 9.10 10.65
C LEU A 86 -10.07 9.53 11.18
N ARG A 87 -9.96 9.80 12.49
CA ARG A 87 -8.66 10.10 13.12
C ARG A 87 -7.68 8.95 12.97
N ASN A 88 -8.15 7.72 13.10
CA ASN A 88 -7.36 6.51 12.88
C ASN A 88 -6.96 6.34 11.41
N TYR A 89 -7.89 6.49 10.46
CA TYR A 89 -7.64 6.39 9.02
C TYR A 89 -6.61 7.41 8.53
N PHE A 90 -6.74 8.66 8.99
CA PHE A 90 -5.74 9.71 8.74
C PHE A 90 -4.55 9.63 9.68
N ASN A 91 -4.39 8.59 10.51
CA ASN A 91 -3.23 8.38 11.38
C ASN A 91 -2.84 9.62 12.22
N LEU A 92 -3.83 10.31 12.79
CA LEU A 92 -3.66 11.58 13.51
C LEU A 92 -3.11 11.44 14.93
N GLN A 93 -2.77 10.23 15.36
CA GLN A 93 -2.06 9.97 16.60
C GLN A 93 -0.57 10.32 16.52
N ALA A 94 0.02 10.31 15.32
CA ALA A 94 1.42 10.69 15.11
C ALA A 94 1.54 12.20 14.86
N CYS A 95 2.47 12.87 15.55
CA CYS A 95 2.81 14.27 15.30
C CYS A 95 3.73 14.37 14.07
N LEU A 96 3.17 14.73 12.91
CA LEU A 96 3.91 14.75 11.66
C LEU A 96 4.90 15.90 11.59
N GLU A 97 4.60 17.02 12.25
CA GLU A 97 5.50 18.15 12.35
C GLU A 97 6.79 17.79 13.10
N GLU A 98 6.69 17.11 14.26
CA GLU A 98 7.86 16.62 15.02
C GLU A 98 8.71 15.66 14.17
N LEU A 99 8.07 14.68 13.54
CA LEU A 99 8.75 13.74 12.64
C LEU A 99 9.44 14.47 11.48
N SER A 100 8.77 15.44 10.88
CA SER A 100 9.33 16.25 9.78
C SER A 100 10.54 17.07 10.21
N GLN A 101 10.53 17.61 11.43
CA GLN A 101 11.67 18.32 12.00
C GLN A 101 12.85 17.36 12.24
N GLU A 102 12.59 16.16 12.77
CA GLU A 102 13.62 15.13 12.94
C GLU A 102 14.27 14.77 11.60
N TRP A 103 13.49 14.40 10.59
CA TRP A 103 14.01 14.02 9.28
C TRP A 103 14.76 15.17 8.59
N SER A 104 14.28 16.41 8.76
CA SER A 104 14.96 17.60 8.25
C SER A 104 16.33 17.83 8.90
N SER A 105 16.52 17.41 10.15
CA SER A 105 17.84 17.46 10.81
C SER A 105 18.79 16.38 10.28
N ARG A 106 18.25 15.26 9.77
CA ARG A 106 19.00 14.06 9.33
C ARG A 106 19.31 14.03 7.84
N ASP A 107 18.51 14.71 7.02
CA ASP A 107 18.62 14.65 5.56
C ASP A 107 18.47 16.01 4.86
N ALA A 108 19.49 16.39 4.10
CA ALA A 108 19.53 17.67 3.40
C ALA A 108 18.50 17.76 2.26
N ARG A 109 18.22 16.64 1.57
CA ARG A 109 17.21 16.62 0.51
C ARG A 109 15.83 16.81 1.10
N TYR A 110 15.45 16.02 2.11
CA TYR A 110 14.18 16.18 2.83
C TYR A 110 14.01 17.61 3.35
N LYS A 111 15.01 18.15 4.05
CA LYS A 111 15.03 19.54 4.55
C LYS A 111 14.74 20.57 3.46
N SER A 112 15.27 20.36 2.25
CA SER A 112 15.07 21.30 1.15
C SER A 112 13.67 21.29 0.54
N ILE A 113 12.90 20.22 0.73
CA ILE A 113 11.62 20.04 0.03
C ILE A 113 10.39 19.94 0.94
N HIS A 114 10.52 19.51 2.20
CA HIS A 114 9.37 19.14 3.02
C HIS A 114 8.40 20.31 3.28
N SER A 115 8.91 21.55 3.37
CA SER A 115 8.09 22.75 3.56
C SER A 115 7.15 23.05 2.39
N TYR A 116 7.42 22.51 1.21
CA TYR A 116 6.51 22.62 0.08
C TYR A 116 5.34 21.65 0.21
N PHE A 117 5.49 20.54 0.93
CA PHE A 117 4.49 19.48 1.09
C PHE A 117 4.08 19.29 2.57
N PRO A 118 3.62 20.35 3.27
CA PRO A 118 3.21 20.24 4.66
C PRO A 118 2.01 19.29 4.80
N GLY A 119 1.96 18.49 5.86
CA GLY A 119 0.82 17.60 6.08
C GLY A 119 0.69 16.45 5.07
N ALA A 120 1.76 16.12 4.33
CA ALA A 120 1.82 14.97 3.42
C ALA A 120 1.86 13.65 4.22
N ARG A 121 0.68 13.20 4.65
CA ARG A 121 0.55 12.12 5.63
C ARG A 121 0.40 10.75 4.96
N VAL A 122 0.81 9.71 5.70
CA VAL A 122 0.55 8.32 5.34
C VAL A 122 -0.76 7.85 5.94
N LEU A 123 -1.65 7.29 5.11
CA LEU A 123 -2.94 6.74 5.54
C LEU A 123 -2.79 5.40 6.27
N ARG A 124 -3.77 5.06 7.10
CA ARG A 124 -3.91 3.75 7.77
C ARG A 124 -5.18 3.04 7.29
N GLN A 125 -5.08 2.37 6.16
CA GLN A 125 -6.18 1.74 5.45
C GLN A 125 -6.57 0.38 6.05
N ASP A 126 -7.73 -0.11 5.64
CA ASP A 126 -8.14 -1.49 5.88
C ASP A 126 -7.20 -2.47 5.13
N PRO A 127 -6.67 -3.53 5.78
CA PRO A 127 -5.77 -4.48 5.13
C PRO A 127 -6.36 -5.21 3.92
N VAL A 128 -7.67 -5.50 3.89
CA VAL A 128 -8.31 -6.19 2.75
C VAL A 128 -8.42 -5.22 1.58
N GLU A 129 -8.96 -4.02 1.80
CA GLU A 129 -9.05 -2.97 0.80
C GLU A 129 -7.68 -2.66 0.19
N CYS A 130 -6.70 -2.32 1.04
CA CYS A 130 -5.35 -1.97 0.61
C CYS A 130 -4.69 -3.10 -0.20
N LEU A 131 -4.87 -4.37 0.20
CA LEU A 131 -4.32 -5.52 -0.53
C LEU A 131 -4.77 -5.54 -1.99
N PHE A 132 -6.09 -5.47 -2.22
CA PHE A 132 -6.65 -5.60 -3.56
C PHE A 132 -6.48 -4.33 -4.40
N GLU A 133 -6.46 -3.15 -3.78
CA GLU A 133 -6.05 -1.90 -4.42
C GLU A 133 -4.63 -2.03 -5.01
N PHE A 134 -3.67 -2.52 -4.23
CA PHE A 134 -2.29 -2.63 -4.70
C PHE A 134 -2.04 -3.83 -5.62
N ILE A 135 -2.84 -4.89 -5.57
CA ILE A 135 -2.88 -5.90 -6.65
C ILE A 135 -3.28 -5.22 -7.97
N CYS A 136 -4.25 -4.31 -7.97
CA CYS A 136 -4.66 -3.54 -9.15
C CYS A 136 -3.57 -2.57 -9.66
N SER A 137 -2.62 -2.19 -8.80
CA SER A 137 -1.58 -1.19 -9.08
C SER A 137 -0.39 -1.69 -9.90
N SER A 138 -0.12 -3.00 -9.92
CA SER A 138 1.11 -3.54 -10.51
C SER A 138 1.24 -3.15 -12.00
N ASN A 139 2.33 -2.48 -12.41
CA ASN A 139 2.53 -1.99 -13.78
C ASN A 139 1.28 -1.26 -14.35
N ASN A 140 0.86 -0.21 -13.65
CA ASN A 140 -0.35 0.56 -13.95
C ASN A 140 -0.15 2.05 -13.61
N HIS A 141 -1.11 2.91 -13.95
CA HIS A 141 -1.09 4.33 -13.58
C HIS A 141 -2.32 4.71 -12.73
N ILE A 142 -2.16 5.70 -11.85
CA ILE A 142 -3.11 6.06 -10.78
C ILE A 142 -4.55 6.18 -11.29
N SER A 143 -4.78 6.92 -12.38
CA SER A 143 -6.14 7.11 -12.95
C SER A 143 -6.82 5.79 -13.34
N ARG A 144 -6.08 4.84 -13.94
CA ARG A 144 -6.66 3.53 -14.30
C ARG A 144 -6.91 2.67 -13.07
N ILE A 145 -6.05 2.73 -12.06
CA ILE A 145 -6.21 1.98 -10.81
C ILE A 145 -7.50 2.43 -10.12
N HIS A 146 -7.72 3.74 -9.98
CA HIS A 146 -8.97 4.29 -9.44
C HIS A 146 -10.20 3.73 -10.15
N GLY A 147 -10.21 3.75 -11.49
CA GLY A 147 -11.32 3.17 -12.26
C GLY A 147 -11.53 1.67 -12.02
N MET A 148 -10.45 0.89 -11.86
CA MET A 148 -10.53 -0.54 -11.57
C MET A 148 -11.11 -0.81 -10.18
N VAL A 149 -10.62 -0.09 -9.16
CA VAL A 149 -11.09 -0.23 -7.77
C VAL A 149 -12.56 0.18 -7.66
N GLU A 150 -12.98 1.27 -8.32
CA GLU A 150 -14.38 1.68 -8.34
C GLU A 150 -15.31 0.63 -8.96
N ARG A 151 -14.89 0.00 -10.07
CA ARG A 151 -15.67 -1.10 -10.66
C ARG A 151 -15.72 -2.32 -9.76
N LEU A 152 -14.61 -2.67 -9.10
CA LEU A 152 -14.59 -3.76 -8.13
C LEU A 152 -15.61 -3.53 -7.00
N CYS A 153 -15.65 -2.32 -6.44
CA CYS A 153 -16.61 -1.97 -5.38
C CYS A 153 -18.04 -1.89 -5.89
N ARG A 154 -18.28 -1.35 -7.10
CA ARG A 154 -19.61 -1.30 -7.71
C ARG A 154 -20.18 -2.70 -7.97
N ASP A 155 -19.36 -3.61 -8.49
CA ASP A 155 -19.83 -4.91 -8.98
C ASP A 155 -19.96 -5.95 -7.87
N TYR A 156 -19.14 -5.84 -6.80
CA TYR A 156 -19.09 -6.83 -5.72
C TYR A 156 -19.30 -6.25 -4.32
N GLY A 157 -19.32 -4.93 -4.15
CA GLY A 157 -19.49 -4.27 -2.85
C GLY A 157 -20.95 -4.01 -2.53
N THR A 158 -21.23 -3.68 -1.26
CA THR A 158 -22.57 -3.33 -0.81
C THR A 158 -22.81 -1.84 -1.09
N PRO A 159 -23.92 -1.45 -1.75
CA PRO A 159 -24.22 -0.04 -1.94
C PRO A 159 -24.44 0.69 -0.61
N ILE A 160 -23.85 1.87 -0.46
CA ILE A 160 -24.02 2.72 0.74
C ILE A 160 -24.83 3.97 0.41
N LEU A 161 -24.54 4.60 -0.73
CA LEU A 161 -25.25 5.79 -1.20
C LEU A 161 -25.47 5.69 -2.71
N HIS A 162 -26.72 5.85 -3.12
CA HIS A 162 -27.09 6.11 -4.51
C HIS A 162 -27.60 7.54 -4.60
N ALA A 163 -26.91 8.41 -5.33
CA ALA A 163 -27.58 9.61 -5.81
C ALA A 163 -28.66 9.14 -6.80
N SER A 164 -29.93 9.44 -6.55
CA SER A 164 -30.93 9.40 -7.62
C SER A 164 -30.90 10.76 -8.28
N THR A 165 -30.62 10.80 -9.59
CA THR A 165 -30.91 11.99 -10.39
C THR A 165 -32.43 12.13 -10.54
N SER A 166 -33.12 12.60 -9.50
CA SER A 166 -34.46 13.19 -9.61
C SER A 166 -34.82 14.00 -8.35
N GLN A 167 -34.72 15.33 -8.46
CA GLN A 167 -35.76 16.29 -8.05
C GLN A 167 -35.24 17.71 -8.30
N ALA A 168 -35.25 18.11 -9.57
CA ALA A 168 -35.54 19.48 -9.95
C ALA A 168 -36.75 19.42 -10.90
N SER A 169 -37.72 20.31 -10.67
CA SER A 169 -38.97 20.47 -11.42
C SER A 169 -40.15 19.57 -11.02
N THR A 170 -40.97 20.06 -10.09
CA THR A 170 -42.39 20.38 -10.37
C THR A 170 -42.96 21.24 -9.25
N ALA A 171 -42.74 22.55 -9.31
CA ALA A 171 -43.55 23.54 -8.60
C ALA A 171 -43.35 24.94 -9.22
N ALA A 172 -43.75 25.13 -10.49
CA ALA A 172 -44.03 26.45 -11.05
C ALA A 172 -44.73 26.32 -12.42
N ALA A 173 -45.98 25.89 -12.42
CA ALA A 173 -46.89 26.14 -13.54
C ALA A 173 -48.04 27.02 -13.01
N ALA A 174 -47.84 28.33 -12.98
CA ALA A 174 -48.91 29.32 -12.92
C ALA A 174 -48.41 30.70 -13.41
N VAL A 175 -48.59 30.92 -14.71
CA VAL A 175 -49.05 32.18 -15.36
C VAL A 175 -48.25 33.48 -15.14
N GLY A 176 -47.58 33.91 -16.22
CA GLY A 176 -47.77 35.26 -16.77
C GLY A 176 -46.56 36.22 -16.75
N GLY A 177 -46.12 36.66 -17.94
CA GLY A 177 -45.38 37.92 -18.12
C GLY A 177 -44.15 37.83 -19.02
N LYS A 178 -44.22 38.45 -20.20
CA LYS A 178 -43.10 38.70 -21.12
C LYS A 178 -42.10 39.68 -20.50
N ASP A 179 -40.80 39.42 -20.64
CA ASP A 179 -39.83 40.28 -21.35
C ASP A 179 -38.37 39.96 -20.97
N THR A 180 -37.50 40.25 -21.93
CA THR A 180 -36.07 39.98 -22.12
C THR A 180 -35.13 40.19 -20.92
N VAL A 181 -34.16 39.29 -20.75
CA VAL A 181 -32.70 39.61 -20.70
C VAL A 181 -31.86 38.35 -20.91
N ALA A 182 -30.81 38.50 -21.72
CA ALA A 182 -29.78 37.50 -21.98
C ALA A 182 -29.01 37.15 -20.71
N ALA A 183 -28.89 35.86 -20.41
CA ALA A 183 -28.00 35.33 -19.39
C ALA A 183 -27.19 34.19 -20.00
N ALA A 184 -25.88 34.26 -19.77
CA ALA A 184 -24.88 33.33 -20.25
C ALA A 184 -25.24 31.89 -19.90
N GLU A 185 -25.19 31.03 -20.91
CA GLU A 185 -25.23 29.58 -20.75
C GLU A 185 -23.90 29.15 -20.10
N GLU A 186 -23.85 29.15 -18.77
CA GLU A 186 -22.88 28.31 -18.08
C GLU A 186 -23.28 26.86 -18.33
N GLU A 187 -22.45 26.18 -19.12
CA GLU A 187 -22.54 24.76 -19.39
C GLU A 187 -22.42 23.99 -18.07
N GLN A 188 -23.57 23.74 -17.43
CA GLN A 188 -23.67 23.02 -16.18
C GLN A 188 -23.37 21.54 -16.47
N LYS A 189 -22.08 21.20 -16.43
CA LYS A 189 -21.57 19.85 -16.57
C LYS A 189 -22.35 18.94 -15.61
N ALA A 190 -23.13 18.02 -16.17
CA ALA A 190 -23.93 17.07 -15.40
C ALA A 190 -23.06 16.47 -14.29
N VAL A 191 -23.45 16.69 -13.03
CA VAL A 191 -22.78 16.07 -11.89
C VAL A 191 -22.96 14.56 -12.08
N PRO A 192 -21.87 13.79 -12.22
CA PRO A 192 -22.00 12.36 -12.44
C PRO A 192 -22.77 11.75 -11.28
N ASP A 193 -23.61 10.77 -11.59
CA ASP A 193 -24.39 10.00 -10.63
C ASP A 193 -23.44 9.42 -9.57
N LEU A 194 -23.38 10.07 -8.41
CA LEU A 194 -22.42 9.77 -7.35
C LEU A 194 -22.96 8.59 -6.55
N ALA A 195 -22.66 7.37 -7.04
CA ALA A 195 -22.88 6.15 -6.30
C ALA A 195 -21.60 5.73 -5.53
N PHE A 196 -21.77 5.36 -4.27
CA PHE A 196 -20.74 4.86 -3.38
C PHE A 196 -21.11 3.49 -2.82
N TYR A 197 -20.14 2.59 -2.85
CA TYR A 197 -20.24 1.21 -2.40
C TYR A 197 -19.15 0.94 -1.36
N SER A 198 -19.40 0.02 -0.43
CA SER A 198 -18.37 -0.52 0.44
C SER A 198 -17.27 -1.19 -0.40
N PHE A 199 -16.09 -1.37 0.18
CA PHE A 199 -15.16 -2.33 -0.39
C PHE A 199 -15.75 -3.75 -0.25
N PRO A 200 -15.63 -4.62 -1.26
CA PRO A 200 -16.15 -5.98 -1.19
C PRO A 200 -15.47 -6.81 -0.09
N THR A 201 -16.23 -7.64 0.65
CA THR A 201 -15.65 -8.65 1.54
C THR A 201 -14.99 -9.79 0.74
N LEU A 202 -14.20 -10.65 1.40
CA LEU A 202 -13.61 -11.81 0.74
C LEU A 202 -14.68 -12.78 0.20
N GLU A 203 -15.78 -12.92 0.93
CA GLU A 203 -16.93 -13.73 0.55
C GLU A 203 -17.63 -13.14 -0.68
N GLN A 204 -17.81 -11.82 -0.72
CA GLN A 204 -18.37 -11.15 -1.90
C GLN A 204 -17.44 -11.28 -3.13
N LEU A 205 -16.13 -11.10 -2.94
CA LEU A 205 -15.15 -11.28 -4.02
C LEU A 205 -15.03 -12.73 -4.51
N SER A 206 -15.45 -13.72 -3.70
CA SER A 206 -15.44 -15.12 -4.11
C SER A 206 -16.41 -15.42 -5.27
N ALA A 207 -17.41 -14.55 -5.47
CA ALA A 207 -18.31 -14.61 -6.62
C ALA A 207 -17.65 -14.13 -7.93
N ALA A 208 -16.53 -13.41 -7.86
CA ALA A 208 -15.84 -12.91 -9.04
C ALA A 208 -15.15 -14.06 -9.80
N SER A 209 -15.40 -14.15 -11.11
CA SER A 209 -14.65 -15.05 -11.99
C SER A 209 -13.51 -14.30 -12.70
N GLU A 210 -12.44 -15.02 -13.06
CA GLU A 210 -11.34 -14.42 -13.83
C GLU A 210 -11.85 -13.86 -15.17
N ALA A 211 -12.78 -14.54 -15.83
CA ALA A 211 -13.37 -14.10 -17.09
C ALA A 211 -14.15 -12.77 -16.93
N ALA A 212 -14.98 -12.65 -15.89
CA ALA A 212 -15.72 -11.42 -15.60
C ALA A 212 -14.78 -10.24 -15.32
N LEU A 213 -13.76 -10.43 -14.47
CA LEU A 213 -12.77 -9.40 -14.19
C LEU A 213 -11.95 -9.02 -15.43
N ARG A 214 -11.65 -9.97 -16.33
CA ARG A 214 -11.00 -9.65 -17.61
C ARG A 214 -11.88 -8.79 -18.49
N ALA A 215 -13.17 -9.09 -18.58
CA ALA A 215 -14.15 -8.30 -19.32
C ALA A 215 -14.24 -6.85 -18.79
N GLU A 216 -14.12 -6.66 -17.47
CA GLU A 216 -14.08 -5.33 -16.82
C GLU A 216 -12.70 -4.62 -16.89
N GLY A 217 -11.75 -5.18 -17.66
CA GLY A 217 -10.47 -4.54 -17.98
C GLY A 217 -9.36 -4.72 -16.94
N PHE A 218 -9.48 -5.69 -16.04
CA PHE A 218 -8.43 -5.99 -15.04
C PHE A 218 -7.20 -6.68 -15.66
N GLY A 219 -7.36 -7.30 -16.84
CA GLY A 219 -6.29 -7.97 -17.57
C GLY A 219 -5.70 -9.15 -16.79
N TYR A 220 -4.38 -9.32 -16.80
CA TYR A 220 -3.72 -10.43 -16.09
C TYR A 220 -3.94 -10.40 -14.57
N ARG A 221 -4.30 -9.24 -13.99
CA ARG A 221 -4.54 -9.08 -12.55
C ARG A 221 -5.81 -9.79 -12.11
N ALA A 222 -6.74 -10.08 -13.03
CA ALA A 222 -7.93 -10.88 -12.75
C ALA A 222 -7.57 -12.22 -12.08
N LYS A 223 -6.53 -12.90 -12.59
CA LYS A 223 -6.00 -14.15 -12.03
C LYS A 223 -5.42 -13.96 -10.62
N PHE A 224 -4.78 -12.82 -10.37
CA PHE A 224 -4.19 -12.51 -9.06
C PHE A 224 -5.27 -12.21 -8.03
N ILE A 225 -6.32 -11.49 -8.41
CA ILE A 225 -7.46 -11.21 -7.53
C ILE A 225 -8.14 -12.51 -7.12
N THR A 226 -8.56 -13.34 -8.09
CA THR A 226 -9.27 -14.60 -7.80
C THR A 226 -8.40 -15.58 -7.01
N GLY A 227 -7.13 -15.73 -7.40
CA GLY A 227 -6.17 -16.57 -6.67
C GLY A 227 -5.89 -16.08 -5.25
N THR A 228 -5.82 -14.77 -5.04
CA THR A 228 -5.63 -14.19 -3.69
C THR A 228 -6.86 -14.41 -2.82
N VAL A 229 -8.07 -14.22 -3.36
CA VAL A 229 -9.32 -14.53 -2.64
C VAL A 229 -9.34 -15.99 -2.20
N GLN A 230 -9.03 -16.93 -3.12
CA GLN A 230 -8.95 -18.36 -2.79
C GLN A 230 -7.91 -18.66 -1.71
N ALA A 231 -6.70 -18.09 -1.84
CA ALA A 231 -5.63 -18.29 -0.86
C ALA A 231 -5.99 -17.75 0.54
N LEU A 232 -6.68 -16.60 0.60
CA LEU A 232 -7.13 -15.99 1.84
C LEU A 232 -8.29 -16.76 2.49
N LEU A 233 -9.27 -17.21 1.71
CA LEU A 233 -10.37 -18.03 2.22
C LEU A 233 -9.87 -19.38 2.76
N ALA A 234 -8.75 -19.89 2.25
CA ALA A 234 -8.10 -21.09 2.74
C ALA A 234 -7.26 -20.89 4.02
N LYS A 235 -7.04 -19.64 4.48
CA LYS A 235 -6.26 -19.39 5.70
C LYS A 235 -7.03 -19.87 6.94
N PRO A 236 -6.40 -20.61 7.87
CA PRO A 236 -7.00 -20.96 9.14
C PRO A 236 -7.44 -19.71 9.92
N GLY A 237 -8.64 -19.73 10.50
CA GLY A 237 -9.20 -18.57 11.22
C GLY A 237 -9.75 -17.44 10.33
N GLY A 238 -9.71 -17.60 9.00
CA GLY A 238 -10.27 -16.67 8.04
C GLY A 238 -9.26 -15.64 7.51
N GLY A 239 -9.29 -15.40 6.19
CA GLY A 239 -8.34 -14.53 5.50
C GLY A 239 -8.29 -13.10 6.01
N LYS A 240 -9.43 -12.53 6.42
CA LYS A 240 -9.49 -11.19 7.03
C LYS A 240 -8.69 -11.14 8.34
N GLN A 241 -8.91 -12.10 9.23
CA GLN A 241 -8.20 -12.16 10.52
C GLN A 241 -6.70 -12.40 10.33
N TRP A 242 -6.34 -13.26 9.37
CA TRP A 242 -4.94 -13.46 9.01
C TRP A 242 -4.28 -12.14 8.55
N LEU A 243 -4.90 -11.37 7.63
CA LEU A 243 -4.36 -10.08 7.19
C LEU A 243 -4.21 -9.09 8.34
N TYR A 244 -5.20 -9.01 9.23
CA TYR A 244 -5.16 -8.10 10.38
C TYR A 244 -4.06 -8.49 11.36
N SER A 245 -3.83 -9.78 11.57
CA SER A 245 -2.76 -10.28 12.44
C SER A 245 -1.36 -9.85 12.00
N LEU A 246 -1.16 -9.54 10.71
CA LEU A 246 0.12 -9.06 10.19
C LEU A 246 0.54 -7.68 10.75
N ARG A 247 -0.40 -6.92 11.35
CA ARG A 247 -0.05 -5.72 12.13
C ARG A 247 0.85 -6.04 13.33
N ASN A 248 0.74 -7.25 13.88
CA ASN A 248 1.39 -7.62 15.14
C ASN A 248 2.72 -8.37 14.95
N VAL A 249 3.13 -8.67 13.71
CA VAL A 249 4.41 -9.34 13.40
C VAL A 249 5.46 -8.34 12.89
N PRO A 250 6.76 -8.63 12.96
CA PRO A 250 7.80 -7.76 12.39
C PRO A 250 7.62 -7.50 10.89
N TYR A 251 8.07 -6.35 10.40
CA TYR A 251 7.91 -5.94 8.99
C TYR A 251 8.37 -7.02 7.99
N LYS A 252 9.56 -7.59 8.18
CA LYS A 252 10.09 -8.61 7.25
C LYS A 252 9.19 -9.84 7.17
N GLU A 253 8.64 -10.27 8.29
CA GLU A 253 7.74 -11.43 8.36
C GLU A 253 6.39 -11.12 7.68
N ALA A 254 5.81 -9.94 7.92
CA ALA A 254 4.61 -9.49 7.22
C ALA A 254 4.81 -9.40 5.69
N SER A 255 5.95 -8.83 5.26
CA SER A 255 6.28 -8.66 3.84
C SER A 255 6.49 -10.00 3.13
N GLU A 256 7.20 -10.94 3.77
CA GLU A 256 7.40 -12.30 3.24
C GLU A 256 6.07 -13.06 3.16
N ALA A 257 5.24 -13.00 4.20
CA ALA A 257 3.93 -13.64 4.23
C ALA A 257 2.98 -13.10 3.13
N LEU A 258 3.01 -11.78 2.87
CA LEU A 258 2.24 -11.18 1.77
C LEU A 258 2.74 -11.64 0.39
N CYS A 259 4.06 -11.82 0.22
CA CYS A 259 4.64 -12.26 -1.05
C CYS A 259 4.31 -13.72 -1.42
N GLU A 260 3.72 -14.50 -0.50
CA GLU A 260 3.17 -15.82 -0.81
C GLU A 260 1.86 -15.74 -1.62
N LEU A 261 1.18 -14.59 -1.60
CA LEU A 261 -0.10 -14.41 -2.29
C LEU A 261 0.11 -14.14 -3.80
N PRO A 262 -0.79 -14.63 -4.67
CA PRO A 262 -0.68 -14.44 -6.11
C PRO A 262 -0.61 -12.97 -6.54
N GLY A 263 0.42 -12.62 -7.30
CA GLY A 263 0.59 -11.27 -7.85
C GLY A 263 1.22 -10.25 -6.90
N ILE A 264 1.59 -10.66 -5.68
CA ILE A 264 2.22 -9.77 -4.71
C ILE A 264 3.74 -9.98 -4.74
N GLY A 265 4.43 -9.00 -5.31
CA GLY A 265 5.89 -8.89 -5.23
C GLY A 265 6.33 -7.94 -4.10
N PRO A 266 7.66 -7.81 -3.86
CA PRO A 266 8.21 -7.00 -2.77
C PRO A 266 7.69 -5.56 -2.70
N LYS A 267 7.54 -4.89 -3.86
CA LYS A 267 6.99 -3.52 -3.91
C LYS A 267 5.55 -3.46 -3.42
N VAL A 268 4.70 -4.40 -3.88
CA VAL A 268 3.28 -4.45 -3.51
C VAL A 268 3.14 -4.78 -2.02
N ALA A 269 3.92 -5.75 -1.53
CA ALA A 269 3.97 -6.08 -0.10
C ALA A 269 4.39 -4.88 0.75
N ALA A 270 5.42 -4.12 0.33
CA ALA A 270 5.85 -2.92 1.02
C ALA A 270 4.77 -1.81 1.02
N CYS A 271 4.00 -1.63 -0.06
CA CYS A 271 2.85 -0.71 -0.07
C CYS A 271 1.82 -1.11 1.00
N ILE A 272 1.44 -2.39 1.07
CA ILE A 272 0.45 -2.88 2.04
C ILE A 272 1.00 -2.74 3.47
N CYS A 273 2.28 -3.05 3.67
CA CYS A 273 2.95 -2.90 4.95
C CYS A 273 2.92 -1.44 5.45
N LEU A 274 3.25 -0.49 4.57
CA LEU A 274 3.29 0.94 4.90
C LEU A 274 1.89 1.53 5.12
N PHE A 275 0.92 1.19 4.26
CA PHE A 275 -0.37 1.87 4.22
C PHE A 275 -1.49 1.17 5.00
N ALA A 276 -1.29 -0.05 5.51
CA ALA A 276 -2.35 -0.78 6.22
C ALA A 276 -1.89 -1.64 7.42
N LEU A 277 -0.61 -2.07 7.46
CA LEU A 277 -0.10 -3.00 8.48
C LEU A 277 0.83 -2.38 9.52
N ASP A 278 0.84 -1.05 9.63
CA ASP A 278 1.59 -0.31 10.65
C ASP A 278 3.12 -0.53 10.60
N LYS A 279 3.68 -0.81 9.41
CA LYS A 279 5.13 -0.93 9.19
C LYS A 279 5.68 0.37 8.65
N HIS A 280 5.84 1.35 9.54
CA HIS A 280 6.22 2.72 9.18
C HIS A 280 7.62 2.85 8.57
N GLU A 281 8.45 1.81 8.69
CA GLU A 281 9.77 1.70 8.09
C GLU A 281 9.76 1.18 6.64
N ALA A 282 8.64 0.62 6.15
CA ALA A 282 8.57 -0.04 4.86
C ALA A 282 8.76 0.94 3.68
N ILE A 283 9.59 0.56 2.69
CA ILE A 283 9.91 1.38 1.51
C ILE A 283 9.44 0.69 0.23
N PRO A 284 8.35 1.15 -0.40
CA PRO A 284 7.89 0.58 -1.67
C PRO A 284 8.79 0.96 -2.85
N VAL A 285 9.88 0.22 -3.05
CA VAL A 285 10.86 0.51 -4.12
C VAL A 285 10.29 0.17 -5.50
N ASP A 286 9.85 1.20 -6.23
CA ASP A 286 9.52 1.15 -7.65
C ASP A 286 10.56 1.89 -8.50
N THR A 287 10.27 2.11 -9.79
CA THR A 287 11.17 2.84 -10.69
C THR A 287 11.40 4.30 -10.28
N HIS A 288 10.40 4.99 -9.74
CA HIS A 288 10.53 6.38 -9.28
C HIS A 288 11.37 6.45 -8.01
N VAL A 289 11.08 5.57 -7.05
CA VAL A 289 11.85 5.46 -5.80
C VAL A 289 13.29 5.05 -6.10
N TRP A 290 13.51 4.13 -7.04
CA TRP A 290 14.83 3.77 -7.53
C TRP A 290 15.60 4.98 -8.07
N GLN A 291 14.98 5.78 -8.94
CA GLN A 291 15.61 6.99 -9.50
C GLN A 291 15.96 8.02 -8.42
N LEU A 292 15.09 8.20 -7.44
CA LEU A 292 15.32 9.08 -6.29
C LEU A 292 16.44 8.54 -5.40
N ALA A 293 16.43 7.25 -5.10
CA ALA A 293 17.44 6.55 -4.31
C ALA A 293 18.83 6.70 -4.93
N VAL A 294 19.01 6.33 -6.21
CA VAL A 294 20.33 6.43 -6.86
C VAL A 294 20.80 7.87 -7.08
N ARG A 295 19.90 8.86 -6.99
CA ARG A 295 20.28 10.27 -7.10
C ARG A 295 20.81 10.82 -5.78
N TYR A 296 20.18 10.48 -4.66
CA TYR A 296 20.43 11.15 -3.37
C TYR A 296 20.99 10.26 -2.28
N TYR A 297 20.70 8.96 -2.28
CA TYR A 297 20.97 8.07 -1.14
C TYR A 297 21.94 6.93 -1.48
N THR A 298 21.87 6.40 -2.71
CA THR A 298 22.66 5.24 -3.17
C THR A 298 23.31 5.46 -4.55
N PRO A 299 24.07 6.56 -4.77
CA PRO A 299 24.68 6.86 -6.08
C PRO A 299 25.60 5.76 -6.61
N GLN A 300 26.22 4.96 -5.74
CA GLN A 300 27.03 3.79 -6.07
C GLN A 300 26.24 2.64 -6.72
N LEU A 301 24.91 2.67 -6.69
CA LEU A 301 24.04 1.68 -7.32
C LEU A 301 23.58 2.10 -8.73
N LYS A 302 23.93 3.31 -9.17
CA LYS A 302 23.57 3.83 -10.50
C LYS A 302 24.03 2.86 -11.61
N GLY A 303 23.13 2.55 -12.54
CA GLY A 303 23.40 1.65 -13.67
C GLY A 303 23.27 0.15 -13.35
N LYS A 304 23.02 -0.24 -12.10
CA LYS A 304 22.72 -1.63 -11.74
C LYS A 304 21.28 -2.00 -12.07
N THR A 305 21.03 -3.28 -12.36
CA THR A 305 19.68 -3.83 -12.55
C THR A 305 19.00 -4.05 -11.21
N MET A 306 17.77 -3.57 -11.06
CA MET A 306 16.97 -3.77 -9.85
C MET A 306 16.67 -5.26 -9.64
N ASN A 307 17.17 -5.81 -8.53
CA ASN A 307 16.92 -7.18 -8.07
C ASN A 307 16.66 -7.17 -6.56
N LYS A 308 16.28 -8.30 -5.97
CA LYS A 308 15.92 -8.39 -4.54
C LYS A 308 17.00 -7.79 -3.63
N LYS A 309 18.28 -8.11 -3.85
CA LYS A 309 19.39 -7.61 -3.04
C LYS A 309 19.57 -6.09 -3.16
N ILE A 310 19.40 -5.55 -4.35
CA ILE A 310 19.50 -4.10 -4.59
C ILE A 310 18.32 -3.35 -3.98
N MET A 311 17.10 -3.90 -4.07
CA MET A 311 15.92 -3.29 -3.44
C MET A 311 16.07 -3.24 -1.92
N VAL A 312 16.57 -4.32 -1.30
CA VAL A 312 16.88 -4.35 0.15
C VAL A 312 17.94 -3.28 0.50
N ALA A 313 19.01 -3.15 -0.29
CA ALA A 313 20.02 -2.13 -0.03
C ALA A 313 19.50 -0.69 -0.16
N VAL A 314 18.51 -0.45 -1.04
CA VAL A 314 17.83 0.85 -1.14
C VAL A 314 16.97 1.09 0.10
N GLU A 315 16.18 0.10 0.50
CA GLU A 315 15.35 0.17 1.70
C GLU A 315 16.19 0.42 2.97
N ASP A 316 17.25 -0.37 3.18
CA ASP A 316 18.18 -0.20 4.29
C ASP A 316 18.77 1.22 4.33
N ALA A 317 19.10 1.81 3.17
CA ALA A 317 19.63 3.17 3.11
C ALA A 317 18.61 4.24 3.56
N PHE A 318 17.31 4.05 3.27
CA PHE A 318 16.27 4.93 3.79
C PHE A 318 16.04 4.72 5.28
N ILE A 319 16.00 3.46 5.74
CA ILE A 319 15.79 3.13 7.16
C ILE A 319 16.95 3.65 8.03
N GLU A 320 18.20 3.49 7.59
CA GLU A 320 19.36 4.05 8.26
C GLU A 320 19.28 5.58 8.33
N ARG A 321 18.82 6.22 7.25
CA ARG A 321 18.71 7.68 7.16
C ARG A 321 17.60 8.26 8.03
N PHE A 322 16.41 7.64 8.05
CA PHE A 322 15.18 8.22 8.59
C PHE A 322 14.60 7.48 9.80
N GLY A 323 15.18 6.33 10.17
CA GLY A 323 14.80 5.57 11.35
C GLY A 323 13.48 4.80 11.22
N PRO A 324 12.76 4.54 12.33
CA PRO A 324 11.56 3.71 12.35
C PRO A 324 10.40 4.20 11.49
N TRP A 325 10.40 5.49 11.12
CA TRP A 325 9.36 6.10 10.29
C TRP A 325 9.85 6.41 8.86
N ALA A 326 10.84 5.68 8.37
CA ALA A 326 11.45 5.94 7.07
C ALA A 326 10.46 5.92 5.89
N GLY A 327 9.43 5.07 5.94
CA GLY A 327 8.39 5.00 4.94
C GLY A 327 7.56 6.29 4.84
N TRP A 328 7.38 6.99 5.96
CA TRP A 328 6.69 8.28 5.99
C TRP A 328 7.54 9.41 5.42
N ALA A 329 8.81 9.48 5.81
CA ALA A 329 9.76 10.43 5.21
C ALA A 329 9.86 10.20 3.69
N HIS A 330 9.97 8.93 3.29
CA HIS A 330 9.97 8.50 1.90
C HIS A 330 8.69 8.93 1.16
N ASN A 331 7.50 8.86 1.79
CA ASN A 331 6.25 9.29 1.16
C ASN A 331 6.30 10.75 0.70
N THR A 332 6.80 11.66 1.55
CA THR A 332 6.97 13.08 1.18
C THR A 332 7.97 13.25 0.03
N LEU A 333 9.08 12.51 0.05
CA LEU A 333 10.08 12.52 -1.03
C LEU A 333 9.46 12.04 -2.35
N PHE A 334 8.68 10.96 -2.31
CA PHE A 334 7.98 10.39 -3.46
C PHE A 334 6.95 11.36 -4.03
N ILE A 335 6.13 11.99 -3.18
CA ILE A 335 5.13 12.99 -3.60
C ILE A 335 5.80 14.13 -4.36
N SER A 336 6.99 14.56 -3.93
CA SER A 336 7.74 15.62 -4.60
C SER A 336 8.21 15.27 -6.03
N GLU A 337 8.27 13.98 -6.35
CA GLU A 337 8.64 13.47 -7.68
C GLU A 337 7.43 13.28 -8.59
N LEU A 338 6.20 13.26 -8.07
CA LEU A 338 4.97 13.11 -8.86
C LEU A 338 4.83 14.25 -9.87
N ALA A 339 4.45 13.93 -11.10
CA ALA A 339 4.32 14.91 -12.19
C ALA A 339 3.38 16.06 -11.83
N THR A 340 2.28 15.77 -11.14
CA THR A 340 1.27 16.75 -10.70
C THR A 340 1.74 17.68 -9.58
N GLN A 341 2.81 17.33 -8.88
CA GLN A 341 3.28 18.02 -7.68
C GLN A 341 4.66 18.66 -7.85
N ARG A 342 5.46 18.16 -8.80
CA ARG A 342 6.85 18.57 -9.04
C ARG A 342 6.98 20.05 -9.38
N GLU A 343 5.97 20.68 -9.95
CA GLU A 343 5.97 22.11 -10.28
C GLU A 343 5.94 23.01 -9.05
N ARG A 344 5.47 22.50 -7.90
CA ARG A 344 5.45 23.23 -6.62
C ARG A 344 6.86 23.45 -6.07
N LEU A 345 7.83 22.64 -6.50
CA LEU A 345 9.23 22.84 -6.18
C LEU A 345 9.86 23.93 -7.08
N PRO A 346 10.74 24.77 -6.53
CA PRO A 346 11.65 25.59 -7.33
C PRO A 346 12.47 24.75 -8.32
N GLU A 347 12.79 25.32 -9.49
CA GLU A 347 13.48 24.63 -10.59
C GLU A 347 14.75 23.88 -10.14
N GLN A 348 15.57 24.49 -9.27
CA GLN A 348 16.81 23.90 -8.75
C GLN A 348 16.60 22.67 -7.86
N LEU A 349 15.39 22.50 -7.29
CA LEU A 349 15.03 21.35 -6.47
C LEU A 349 14.31 20.27 -7.28
N ARG A 350 13.95 20.54 -8.54
CA ARG A 350 13.30 19.58 -9.42
C ARG A 350 14.31 18.55 -9.95
N PRO A 351 13.87 17.30 -10.19
CA PRO A 351 14.62 16.29 -10.93
C PRO A 351 15.17 16.84 -12.25
N GLY A 352 16.50 16.86 -12.41
CA GLY A 352 17.15 17.34 -13.64
C GLY A 352 17.33 18.86 -13.74
N GLY A 353 16.95 19.63 -12.70
CA GLY A 353 17.21 21.07 -12.64
C GLY A 353 18.72 21.37 -12.65
N LYS A 354 19.18 22.17 -13.61
CA LYS A 354 20.56 22.67 -13.62
C LYS A 354 20.70 23.68 -12.49
N SER A 355 21.54 23.40 -11.50
CA SER A 355 21.94 24.41 -10.50
C SER A 355 22.58 25.60 -11.23
N LYS A 356 21.98 26.79 -11.14
CA LYS A 356 22.59 28.05 -11.57
C LYS A 356 23.65 28.48 -10.54
N ALA A 357 24.69 27.68 -10.35
CA ALA A 357 25.91 28.09 -9.68
C ALA A 357 27.06 27.92 -10.67
N SER A 358 27.77 29.03 -10.95
CA SER A 358 28.85 29.18 -11.94
C SER A 358 28.44 29.39 -13.42
N LYS A 359 27.87 30.56 -13.73
CA LYS A 359 28.12 31.26 -15.01
C LYS A 359 28.31 32.77 -14.78
N SER A 360 29.38 33.12 -14.10
CA SER A 360 30.10 34.36 -14.39
C SER A 360 31.20 34.00 -15.39
N ARG A 361 31.24 34.70 -16.53
CA ARG A 361 32.12 34.51 -17.72
C ARG A 361 31.71 33.43 -18.73
N LYS A 362 30.80 33.80 -19.65
CA LYS A 362 31.15 34.14 -21.04
C LYS A 362 29.85 34.44 -21.80
N ALA A 363 29.62 35.71 -22.07
CA ALA A 363 28.78 36.12 -23.19
C ALA A 363 29.58 35.90 -24.48
N ALA A 364 29.00 35.16 -25.43
CA ALA A 364 28.98 35.50 -26.86
C ALA A 364 28.55 34.28 -27.69
N LYS A 365 27.50 34.52 -28.50
CA LYS A 365 27.29 34.02 -29.87
C LYS A 365 26.36 32.82 -30.07
N GLY A 366 25.21 33.12 -30.68
CA GLY A 366 24.73 32.43 -31.88
C GLY A 366 23.48 31.57 -31.70
N ASP A 367 22.37 32.07 -32.23
CA ASP A 367 21.11 31.35 -32.46
C ASP A 367 21.30 30.13 -33.38
N THR A 368 20.59 29.04 -33.09
CA THR A 368 20.04 28.11 -34.09
C THR A 368 18.91 27.27 -33.47
N GLU A 369 17.86 27.06 -34.27
CA GLU A 369 16.58 26.45 -33.93
C GLU A 369 16.62 24.93 -33.62
N GLU A 370 15.58 24.52 -32.90
CA GLU A 370 14.90 23.22 -32.68
C GLU A 370 15.52 21.89 -33.16
N VAL A 371 15.47 20.85 -32.30
CA VAL A 371 14.68 19.61 -32.53
C VAL A 371 14.27 19.01 -31.17
N SER A 372 12.99 18.66 -31.05
CA SER A 372 12.37 17.94 -29.93
C SER A 372 12.71 16.45 -29.98
N ASP A 373 13.24 15.89 -28.90
CA ASP A 373 13.45 14.45 -28.77
C ASP A 373 13.16 13.96 -27.35
N GLN A 374 11.93 13.45 -27.16
CA GLN A 374 11.55 12.60 -26.03
C GLN A 374 10.67 11.41 -26.45
N SER A 375 10.73 11.01 -27.73
CA SER A 375 9.92 9.87 -28.22
C SER A 375 10.70 8.57 -28.47
N GLU A 376 12.04 8.58 -28.37
CA GLU A 376 12.83 7.38 -28.72
C GLU A 376 13.12 6.41 -27.56
N MET A 377 13.04 6.83 -26.29
CA MET A 377 13.44 5.94 -25.19
C MET A 377 12.35 4.95 -24.73
N MET A 378 11.08 5.14 -25.14
CA MET A 378 10.00 4.17 -24.92
C MET A 378 9.95 3.03 -25.96
N LYS A 379 10.66 3.14 -27.10
CA LYS A 379 10.69 2.07 -28.13
C LYS A 379 11.75 1.00 -27.84
N VAL A 380 12.81 1.34 -27.12
CA VAL A 380 13.90 0.40 -26.80
C VAL A 380 13.49 -0.64 -25.75
N GLU A 381 12.55 -0.30 -24.86
CA GLU A 381 12.07 -1.21 -23.80
C GLU A 381 11.00 -2.20 -24.29
N GLN A 382 10.17 -1.82 -25.28
CA GLN A 382 9.21 -2.74 -25.91
C GLN A 382 9.92 -3.85 -26.72
N ALA A 383 11.02 -3.55 -27.41
CA ALA A 383 11.78 -4.55 -28.17
C ALA A 383 12.52 -5.58 -27.29
N ALA A 384 12.88 -5.21 -26.05
CA ALA A 384 13.58 -6.10 -25.12
C ALA A 384 12.63 -7.03 -24.34
N VAL A 385 11.38 -6.60 -24.11
CA VAL A 385 10.34 -7.41 -23.44
C VAL A 385 9.65 -8.36 -24.42
N GLN A 386 9.43 -7.95 -25.68
CA GLN A 386 8.79 -8.79 -26.70
C GLN A 386 9.66 -9.99 -27.12
N LYS A 387 10.98 -9.90 -26.96
CA LYS A 387 11.90 -11.06 -27.10
C LYS A 387 11.84 -12.06 -25.95
N ARG A 388 11.22 -11.72 -24.81
CA ARG A 388 11.05 -12.63 -23.66
C ARG A 388 9.69 -13.31 -23.60
N THR A 389 8.67 -12.80 -24.30
CA THR A 389 7.34 -13.43 -24.43
C THR A 389 7.23 -14.47 -25.55
N LEU A 390 8.25 -14.62 -26.40
CA LEU A 390 8.26 -15.58 -27.51
C LEU A 390 8.78 -16.99 -27.14
N ASN A 391 9.18 -17.24 -25.89
CA ASN A 391 9.66 -18.55 -25.42
C ASN A 391 8.85 -19.12 -24.24
N MET A 392 7.52 -19.13 -24.37
CA MET A 392 6.68 -20.09 -23.65
C MET A 392 5.71 -20.69 -24.65
N ASP A 393 5.95 -21.95 -24.98
CA ASP A 393 5.16 -22.72 -25.92
C ASP A 393 3.68 -22.75 -25.53
N ILE A 394 2.87 -22.60 -26.57
CA ILE A 394 1.43 -22.73 -26.62
C ILE A 394 1.08 -24.23 -26.55
N ASP A 395 0.35 -24.64 -25.52
CA ASP A 395 -0.53 -25.80 -25.57
C ASP A 395 -1.92 -25.29 -25.94
N THR A 396 -2.20 -25.20 -27.25
CA THR A 396 -3.56 -25.10 -27.77
C THR A 396 -4.11 -26.51 -27.93
N VAL A 397 -5.03 -26.88 -27.06
CA VAL A 397 -5.95 -28.00 -27.31
C VAL A 397 -7.18 -27.39 -27.98
N ASP A 398 -7.32 -27.66 -29.28
CA ASP A 398 -8.52 -27.38 -30.06
C ASP A 398 -9.38 -28.65 -30.09
N ASP A 399 -10.66 -28.49 -29.77
CA ASP A 399 -11.69 -29.51 -29.70
C ASP A 399 -12.60 -29.37 -30.93
N SER A 400 -12.49 -30.30 -31.89
CA SER A 400 -13.63 -30.74 -32.71
C SER A 400 -13.29 -31.94 -33.62
N THR A 401 -13.92 -33.07 -33.27
CA THR A 401 -14.56 -34.09 -34.14
C THR A 401 -13.81 -34.81 -35.29
N GLU A 402 -13.60 -36.12 -35.07
CA GLU A 402 -13.78 -37.30 -35.95
C GLU A 402 -13.34 -37.32 -37.44
N SER A 403 -12.32 -38.14 -37.78
CA SER A 403 -12.47 -39.42 -38.53
C SER A 403 -11.24 -39.88 -39.35
N ARG A 404 -10.72 -41.06 -38.97
CA ARG A 404 -10.02 -42.12 -39.74
C ARG A 404 -8.54 -41.98 -40.19
N PRO A 405 -7.81 -43.12 -40.30
CA PRO A 405 -6.36 -43.19 -40.06
C PRO A 405 -5.55 -43.62 -41.31
N ILE A 406 -4.33 -43.08 -41.49
CA ILE A 406 -3.32 -43.69 -42.37
C ILE A 406 -1.90 -43.62 -41.76
N GLN A 407 -1.19 -44.72 -42.00
CA GLN A 407 0.06 -45.24 -41.48
C GLN A 407 1.35 -44.42 -41.75
N ARG A 408 2.34 -44.71 -40.88
CA ARG A 408 3.80 -44.86 -41.14
C ARG A 408 4.56 -43.65 -41.69
N ALA A 409 5.61 -43.23 -40.98
CA ALA A 409 6.95 -43.78 -41.19
C ALA A 409 8.03 -43.14 -40.29
N ARG A 410 8.90 -44.03 -39.81
CA ARG A 410 10.21 -43.85 -39.19
C ARG A 410 11.13 -42.84 -39.89
N ARG A 411 11.95 -42.16 -39.07
CA ARG A 411 13.43 -41.97 -39.16
C ARG A 411 13.77 -40.76 -38.27
N GLY A 412 14.78 -40.73 -37.42
CA GLY A 412 15.91 -41.60 -37.14
C GLY A 412 16.87 -40.73 -36.30
N ALA A 413 17.20 -41.20 -35.11
CA ALA A 413 18.10 -40.54 -34.17
C ALA A 413 19.53 -40.42 -34.72
N LYS A 414 20.28 -39.38 -34.31
CA LYS A 414 21.71 -39.48 -34.00
C LYS A 414 22.10 -38.55 -32.84
N HIS A 415 22.33 -39.18 -31.69
CA HIS A 415 23.14 -38.66 -30.59
C HIS A 415 24.63 -38.89 -30.89
N LYS A 416 25.51 -38.03 -30.37
CA LYS A 416 26.90 -38.37 -30.07
C LYS A 416 27.39 -37.56 -28.86
N GLN A 417 27.41 -38.21 -27.70
CA GLN A 417 28.27 -37.87 -26.57
C GLN A 417 29.17 -39.08 -26.31
N THR A 418 30.44 -38.81 -26.02
CA THR A 418 31.44 -39.79 -25.57
C THR A 418 31.89 -39.40 -24.17
N LYS A 419 31.74 -40.30 -23.20
CA LYS A 419 32.63 -40.38 -22.03
C LYS A 419 32.68 -41.80 -21.47
N VAL A 420 33.70 -42.52 -21.91
CA VAL A 420 34.72 -43.27 -21.13
C VAL A 420 34.29 -43.94 -19.80
N GLN A 421 34.35 -45.28 -19.83
CA GLN A 421 34.91 -46.27 -18.87
C GLN A 421 34.49 -46.18 -17.38
N GLY A 422 34.18 -47.28 -16.69
CA GLY A 422 34.21 -48.69 -17.03
C GLY A 422 33.81 -49.58 -15.85
N ALA A 423 33.32 -50.77 -16.21
CA ALA A 423 33.39 -52.07 -15.54
C ALA A 423 33.05 -52.22 -14.04
N GLY A 424 32.03 -53.04 -13.78
CA GLY A 424 31.81 -53.74 -12.50
C GLY A 424 30.46 -54.44 -12.51
N ASN A 425 30.50 -55.75 -12.77
CA ASN A 425 29.39 -56.61 -13.19
C ASN A 425 28.71 -57.36 -12.02
N ASN A 426 27.51 -57.88 -12.31
CA ASN A 426 26.67 -58.85 -11.57
C ASN A 426 25.99 -58.37 -10.28
N GLY A 427 24.69 -58.58 -10.05
CA GLY A 427 23.65 -59.30 -10.79
C GLY A 427 22.59 -59.82 -9.81
N ASN A 428 21.31 -59.75 -10.22
CA ASN A 428 20.15 -60.49 -9.69
C ASN A 428 19.72 -60.23 -8.22
N THR A 429 18.47 -60.29 -7.77
CA THR A 429 17.09 -60.36 -8.29
C THR A 429 16.22 -60.44 -7.03
N ASN A 430 15.02 -59.86 -7.08
CA ASN A 430 13.82 -60.17 -6.27
C ASN A 430 13.98 -60.08 -4.73
N GLY A 431 13.13 -59.37 -3.99
CA GLY A 431 11.69 -59.26 -4.15
C GLY A 431 11.04 -60.10 -3.05
N GLN A 432 10.23 -59.43 -2.20
CA GLN A 432 9.28 -60.00 -1.22
C GLN A 432 9.94 -60.69 -0.01
N SER A 433 9.46 -60.59 1.23
CA SER A 433 8.17 -60.13 1.79
C SER A 433 8.28 -60.08 3.32
N ASP A 434 7.29 -59.41 3.94
CA ASP A 434 6.70 -59.66 5.27
C ASP A 434 7.59 -59.51 6.52
N ALA A 435 7.36 -58.48 7.34
CA ALA A 435 6.29 -58.31 8.32
C ALA A 435 6.61 -58.95 9.68
N VAL A 436 6.03 -58.32 10.71
CA VAL A 436 5.80 -58.78 12.09
C VAL A 436 6.72 -58.19 13.19
N VAL A 437 6.15 -57.15 13.84
CA VAL A 437 5.88 -57.02 15.29
C VAL A 437 6.98 -57.47 16.28
N ALA A 438 7.42 -56.56 17.15
CA ALA A 438 7.18 -56.63 18.61
C ALA A 438 8.02 -55.61 19.42
N GLU A 439 7.32 -54.92 20.31
CA GLU A 439 7.69 -54.59 21.70
C GLU A 439 8.92 -53.69 22.04
N GLU A 440 8.58 -52.50 22.58
CA GLU A 440 9.26 -51.85 23.73
C GLU A 440 9.14 -52.72 25.02
N PRO A 441 9.82 -52.45 26.17
CA PRO A 441 10.50 -51.21 26.62
C PRO A 441 11.83 -51.44 27.36
N GLY A 442 12.53 -50.38 27.78
CA GLY A 442 13.69 -50.55 28.68
C GLY A 442 14.47 -49.29 29.09
N VAL A 443 14.05 -48.69 30.20
CA VAL A 443 14.68 -47.59 30.95
C VAL A 443 16.12 -47.89 31.40
N SER A 444 17.02 -46.88 31.41
CA SER A 444 17.98 -46.72 32.52
C SER A 444 18.61 -45.33 32.66
N LYS A 445 18.53 -44.86 33.90
CA LYS A 445 19.05 -43.63 34.51
C LYS A 445 20.58 -43.66 34.63
N LYS A 446 21.21 -42.47 34.71
CA LYS A 446 22.08 -42.14 35.86
C LYS A 446 22.40 -40.64 35.96
N ALA A 447 22.19 -40.15 37.17
CA ALA A 447 22.49 -38.81 37.68
C ALA A 447 23.85 -38.78 38.41
N LYS A 448 24.37 -37.56 38.67
CA LYS A 448 24.96 -37.07 39.96
C LYS A 448 25.39 -35.60 39.74
N SER A 449 24.86 -34.60 40.46
CA SER A 449 25.14 -34.19 41.87
C SER A 449 26.57 -33.63 42.02
N GLN A 450 26.91 -32.49 42.63
CA GLN A 450 26.29 -31.65 43.67
C GLN A 450 27.07 -30.29 43.80
N LYS A 451 26.37 -29.29 44.37
CA LYS A 451 26.75 -27.92 44.88
C LYS A 451 27.85 -27.94 46.01
N PRO A 452 28.14 -26.84 46.76
CA PRO A 452 28.38 -25.39 46.49
C PRO A 452 29.58 -24.82 47.31
N THR A 453 29.93 -23.51 47.22
CA THR A 453 30.28 -22.64 48.39
C THR A 453 30.49 -21.16 48.01
N SER A 454 30.28 -20.31 49.00
CA SER A 454 30.22 -18.84 49.06
C SER A 454 31.57 -18.12 49.24
N LYS A 455 31.63 -16.80 48.94
CA LYS A 455 32.00 -15.71 49.87
C LYS A 455 32.20 -14.35 49.19
N ALA A 456 31.73 -13.31 49.88
CA ALA A 456 31.88 -11.89 49.60
C ALA A 456 33.30 -11.36 49.89
N LYS A 457 33.66 -10.22 49.27
CA LYS A 457 34.52 -9.19 49.89
C LYS A 457 34.43 -7.84 49.14
N SER A 458 34.13 -6.81 49.94
CA SER A 458 34.21 -5.38 49.68
C SER A 458 35.65 -4.87 49.63
N LYS A 459 35.92 -3.81 48.84
CA LYS A 459 37.00 -2.85 49.10
C LYS A 459 36.70 -1.48 48.44
N GLN A 460 36.62 -0.45 49.28
CA GLN A 460 36.74 0.97 48.91
C GLN A 460 38.22 1.34 48.78
N THR A 461 38.54 2.23 47.84
CA THR A 461 39.63 3.22 47.94
C THR A 461 39.28 4.44 47.08
N ALA A 462 39.46 5.63 47.66
CA ALA A 462 39.20 6.94 47.05
C ALA A 462 40.44 7.50 46.33
N GLY A 463 40.23 8.37 45.33
CA GLY A 463 41.24 9.37 44.92
C GLY A 463 41.25 9.83 43.45
N LYS A 464 40.76 11.06 43.23
CA LYS A 464 41.12 12.10 42.22
C LYS A 464 40.55 12.10 40.77
N VAL A 465 39.54 12.97 40.58
CA VAL A 465 39.39 14.11 39.63
C VAL A 465 39.89 13.97 38.17
N ASN A 466 38.95 13.95 37.18
CA ASN A 466 38.77 15.00 36.16
C ASN A 466 37.63 14.69 35.14
N SER A 467 36.80 15.70 34.88
CA SER A 467 36.03 16.06 33.66
C SER A 467 35.44 14.96 32.73
N SER A 468 34.11 14.94 32.56
CA SER A 468 33.43 15.29 31.29
C SER A 468 31.93 14.96 31.35
N ASP A 469 31.16 15.90 30.81
CA ASP A 469 29.71 15.99 30.79
C ASP A 469 29.01 15.03 29.81
N ALA A 470 27.70 14.88 30.06
CA ALA A 470 26.65 14.60 29.07
C ALA A 470 26.58 13.19 28.45
N ALA A 471 26.13 12.21 29.24
CA ALA A 471 25.49 10.99 28.72
C ALA A 471 24.45 10.48 29.74
N GLY A 472 23.25 11.07 29.76
CA GLY A 472 22.21 10.67 30.71
C GLY A 472 20.78 11.10 30.41
N ALA A 473 20.49 11.67 29.24
CA ALA A 473 19.15 12.22 28.95
C ALA A 473 18.48 11.66 27.68
N GLN A 474 19.09 10.69 26.98
CA GLN A 474 18.57 10.18 25.70
C GLN A 474 17.93 8.77 25.76
N SER A 475 18.06 8.03 26.86
CA SER A 475 17.45 6.69 27.00
C SER A 475 16.02 6.70 27.58
N ASP A 476 15.62 7.77 28.25
CA ASP A 476 14.38 7.80 29.05
C ASP A 476 13.16 8.36 28.31
N ILE A 477 13.36 8.97 27.13
CA ILE A 477 12.28 9.54 26.31
C ILE A 477 11.71 8.47 25.36
N CYS A 478 12.55 7.59 24.80
CA CYS A 478 12.11 6.55 23.86
C CYS A 478 11.33 5.41 24.54
N THR A 479 11.67 5.10 25.79
CA THR A 479 10.96 4.09 26.61
C THR A 479 9.63 4.62 27.17
N ARG A 480 9.50 5.92 27.43
CA ARG A 480 8.25 6.54 27.88
C ARG A 480 7.20 6.67 26.78
N SER A 481 7.59 7.03 25.56
CA SER A 481 6.65 7.14 24.44
C SER A 481 6.14 5.77 23.96
N SER A 482 7.00 4.74 23.97
CA SER A 482 6.58 3.36 23.68
C SER A 482 5.70 2.77 24.79
N SER A 483 6.01 3.05 26.06
CA SER A 483 5.18 2.65 27.20
C SER A 483 3.79 3.30 27.21
N LEU A 484 3.68 4.56 26.77
CA LEU A 484 2.40 5.27 26.70
C LEU A 484 1.52 4.78 25.55
N ALA A 485 2.11 4.43 24.40
CA ALA A 485 1.39 3.86 23.28
C ALA A 485 0.85 2.44 23.59
N VAL A 486 1.67 1.58 24.19
CA VAL A 486 1.24 0.23 24.61
C VAL A 486 0.18 0.29 25.71
N ALA A 487 0.26 1.26 26.62
CA ALA A 487 -0.75 1.45 27.65
C ALA A 487 -2.09 1.98 27.09
N ALA A 488 -2.06 2.79 26.03
CA ALA A 488 -3.26 3.28 25.36
C ALA A 488 -3.98 2.15 24.58
N ASP A 489 -3.23 1.29 23.89
CA ASP A 489 -3.80 0.13 23.18
C ASP A 489 -4.40 -0.88 24.17
N ALA A 490 -3.72 -1.17 25.27
CA ALA A 490 -4.25 -2.06 26.31
C ALA A 490 -5.52 -1.51 26.99
N ALA A 491 -5.64 -0.19 27.13
CA ALA A 491 -6.83 0.45 27.69
C ALA A 491 -8.03 0.40 26.72
N ILE A 492 -7.79 0.46 25.41
CA ILE A 492 -8.82 0.31 24.38
C ILE A 492 -9.32 -1.14 24.31
N ASP A 493 -8.41 -2.11 24.34
CA ASP A 493 -8.78 -3.54 24.35
C ASP A 493 -9.54 -3.95 25.62
N GLN A 494 -9.17 -3.39 26.78
CA GLN A 494 -9.91 -3.61 28.03
C GLN A 494 -11.30 -2.97 27.98
N ALA A 495 -11.44 -1.78 27.39
CA ALA A 495 -12.74 -1.12 27.22
C ALA A 495 -13.67 -1.89 26.26
N LEU A 496 -13.11 -2.53 25.23
CA LEU A 496 -13.84 -3.39 24.28
C LEU A 496 -14.25 -4.72 24.93
N GLN A 497 -13.41 -5.32 25.78
CA GLN A 497 -13.75 -6.52 26.55
C GLN A 497 -14.81 -6.26 27.62
N ASP A 498 -14.73 -5.14 28.34
CA ASP A 498 -15.72 -4.76 29.36
C ASP A 498 -17.09 -4.43 28.74
N ALA A 499 -17.13 -3.92 27.51
CA ALA A 499 -18.35 -3.71 26.73
C ALA A 499 -18.99 -5.04 26.27
N SER A 500 -18.17 -6.05 25.99
CA SER A 500 -18.65 -7.39 25.56
C SER A 500 -19.20 -8.26 26.70
N ILE A 501 -18.94 -7.91 27.97
CA ILE A 501 -19.43 -8.63 29.16
C ILE A 501 -20.77 -8.06 29.67
N ARG A 502 -21.20 -6.89 29.16
CA ARG A 502 -22.45 -6.20 29.56
C ARG A 502 -23.61 -6.31 28.56
N LEU A 503 -23.42 -7.07 27.49
CA LEU A 503 -24.48 -7.58 26.58
C LEU A 503 -24.72 -9.05 26.88
#